data_AF-A0A1T3VS46-F1
#
_entry.id   AF-A0A1T3VS46-F1
#
_cell.length_a   1.000
_cell.length_b   1.000
_cell.length_c   1.000
_cell.angle_alpha   90.00
_cell.angle_beta   90.00
_cell.angle_gamma   90.00
#
_symmetry.space_group_name_H-M   'P 1'
#
loop_
_entity.id
_entity.type
_entity.pdbx_description
1 polymer ?
#
loop_
_entity_poly.entity_id
_entity_poly.type
_entity_poly.pdbx_seq_one_letter_code
_entity_poly.pdbx_strand_id
1 'polypeptide(L)'
;MDARLAARYPGDRGAGQPVHTVYISAAEAGPATVIEWGAAALELLDRQPEVFAELGDETVLAMVRERLRTAPIADLRLDFEDGYGRRADEIEDADALRAGDTLRGLGIGSSVIRIKGLTAADRRLSVRTLELVLDGGVPAGFVFTVPK
;
A
#
# COMPACT_ATOMS: atom_id res chain seq x y z
N MET A 1 -27.44 -9.18 -11.17
CA MET A 1 -26.14 -8.55 -10.85
C MET A 1 -25.79 -7.59 -11.98
N ASP A 2 -25.74 -6.28 -11.79
CA ASP A 2 -26.88 -5.40 -11.47
C ASP A 2 -26.56 -4.03 -12.08
N ALA A 3 -27.47 -3.38 -12.81
CA ALA A 3 -27.18 -2.10 -13.50
C ALA A 3 -26.66 -1.01 -12.54
N ARG A 4 -27.06 -1.10 -11.27
CA ARG A 4 -26.56 -0.28 -10.15
C ARG A 4 -25.09 -0.50 -9.82
N LEU A 5 -24.60 -1.74 -9.93
CA LEU A 5 -23.19 -2.07 -9.73
C LEU A 5 -22.36 -1.47 -10.87
N ALA A 6 -22.78 -1.66 -12.12
CA ALA A 6 -22.10 -1.09 -13.29
C ALA A 6 -22.07 0.44 -13.27
N ALA A 7 -23.16 1.10 -12.84
CA ALA A 7 -23.21 2.55 -12.72
C ALA A 7 -22.29 3.13 -11.63
N ARG A 8 -22.04 2.38 -10.55
CA ARG A 8 -21.18 2.82 -9.43
C ARG A 8 -19.72 2.38 -9.55
N TYR A 9 -19.48 1.34 -10.33
CA TYR A 9 -18.16 0.76 -10.56
C TYR A 9 -17.96 0.58 -12.08
N PRO A 10 -17.78 1.68 -12.84
CA PRO A 10 -17.71 1.65 -14.30
C PRO A 10 -16.45 0.97 -14.86
N GLY A 11 -15.60 0.41 -14.01
CA GLY A 11 -14.33 -0.20 -14.36
C GLY A 11 -13.16 0.74 -14.12
N ASP A 12 -12.17 0.68 -15.01
CA ASP A 12 -10.88 1.29 -14.80
C ASP A 12 -10.95 2.83 -14.78
N ARG A 13 -10.23 3.48 -13.87
CA ARG A 13 -10.34 4.93 -13.64
C ARG A 13 -9.49 5.76 -14.62
N GLY A 14 -8.93 5.13 -15.65
CA GLY A 14 -8.04 5.77 -16.63
C GLY A 14 -6.68 6.19 -16.06
N ALA A 15 -6.42 5.95 -14.77
CA ALA A 15 -5.09 6.07 -14.19
C ALA A 15 -4.22 4.90 -14.67
N GLY A 16 -2.96 5.16 -15.01
CA GLY A 16 -2.02 4.10 -15.35
C GLY A 16 -1.86 3.10 -14.19
N GLN A 17 -1.69 1.82 -14.51
CA GLN A 17 -1.40 0.80 -13.52
C GLN A 17 -0.07 1.12 -12.82
N PRO A 18 0.05 0.89 -11.51
CA PRO A 18 1.30 1.09 -10.81
C PRO A 18 2.37 0.15 -11.38
N VAL A 19 3.57 0.68 -11.61
CA VAL A 19 4.69 -0.12 -12.14
C VAL A 19 5.18 -1.19 -11.17
N HIS A 20 4.86 -1.04 -9.88
CA HIS A 20 5.05 -2.05 -8.84
C HIS A 20 4.06 -1.82 -7.69
N THR A 21 3.78 -2.88 -6.93
CA THR A 21 2.95 -2.84 -5.72
C THR A 21 3.73 -3.48 -4.58
N VAL A 22 3.78 -2.82 -3.43
CA VAL A 22 4.40 -3.30 -2.20
C VAL A 22 3.33 -3.66 -1.17
N TYR A 23 3.46 -4.84 -0.59
CA TYR A 23 2.75 -5.21 0.64
C TYR A 23 3.75 -5.17 1.80
N ILE A 24 3.39 -4.48 2.88
CA ILE A 24 4.15 -4.42 4.13
C ILE A 24 3.22 -4.73 5.29
N SER A 25 3.72 -5.43 6.32
CA SER A 25 2.96 -5.65 7.54
C SER A 25 2.48 -4.32 8.15
N ALA A 26 1.20 -4.23 8.49
CA ALA A 26 0.64 -3.04 9.14
C ALA A 26 1.28 -2.75 10.51
N ALA A 27 1.94 -3.74 11.13
CA ALA A 27 2.68 -3.56 12.37
C ALA A 27 4.01 -2.80 12.18
N GLU A 28 4.57 -2.83 10.97
CA GLU A 28 5.90 -2.29 10.64
C GLU A 28 5.85 -0.97 9.88
N ALA A 29 4.75 -0.72 9.17
CA ALA A 29 4.60 0.48 8.37
C ALA A 29 4.43 1.73 9.24
N GLY A 30 5.00 2.83 8.78
CA GLY A 30 4.82 4.14 9.37
C GLY A 30 4.95 5.27 8.36
N PRO A 31 4.77 6.54 8.79
CA PRO A 31 4.81 7.69 7.90
C PRO A 31 6.14 7.87 7.15
N ALA A 32 7.25 7.34 7.69
CA ALA A 32 8.57 7.45 7.09
C ALA A 32 8.90 6.33 6.08
N THR A 33 8.13 5.23 6.05
CA THR A 33 8.48 4.01 5.29
C THR A 33 8.81 4.31 3.82
N VAL A 34 8.01 5.15 3.16
CA VAL A 34 8.22 5.47 1.73
C VAL A 34 9.53 6.23 1.49
N ILE A 35 9.88 7.15 2.39
CA ILE A 35 11.10 7.95 2.29
C ILE A 35 12.31 7.08 2.59
N GLU A 36 12.24 6.26 3.64
CA GLU A 36 13.32 5.35 4.04
C GLU A 36 13.62 4.32 2.94
N TRP A 37 12.59 3.72 2.36
CA TRP A 37 12.77 2.75 1.27
C TRP A 37 13.26 3.41 -0.03
N GLY A 38 12.80 4.63 -0.33
CA GLY A 38 13.32 5.41 -1.45
C GLY A 38 14.80 5.72 -1.30
N ALA A 39 15.24 6.12 -0.11
CA ALA A 39 16.64 6.38 0.19
C ALA A 39 17.48 5.09 0.06
N ALA A 40 17.01 3.97 0.61
CA ALA A 40 17.69 2.68 0.50
C ALA A 40 17.80 2.19 -0.96
N ALA A 41 16.76 2.39 -1.76
CA ALA A 41 16.76 2.03 -3.18
C ALA A 41 17.76 2.88 -3.99
N LEU A 42 17.84 4.19 -3.70
CA LEU A 42 18.84 5.07 -4.31
C LEU A 42 20.27 4.68 -3.92
N GLU A 43 20.50 4.37 -2.64
CA GLU A 43 21.80 3.88 -2.17
C GLU A 43 22.19 2.58 -2.90
N LEU A 44 21.25 1.65 -3.08
CA LEU A 44 21.50 0.42 -3.81
C LEU A 44 21.86 0.68 -5.28
N LEU A 45 21.16 1.61 -5.93
CA LEU A 45 21.44 2.04 -7.30
C LEU A 45 22.86 2.63 -7.43
N ASP A 46 23.29 3.43 -6.47
CA ASP A 46 24.63 4.03 -6.44
C ASP A 46 25.74 3.00 -6.15
N ARG A 47 25.46 1.99 -5.33
CA ARG A 47 26.45 0.97 -4.90
C ARG A 47 26.67 -0.14 -5.91
N GLN A 48 25.76 -0.34 -6.86
CA GLN A 48 25.78 -1.46 -7.79
C GLN A 48 25.66 -1.01 -9.26
N PRO A 49 26.46 -0.01 -9.73
CA PRO A 49 26.28 0.56 -11.06
C PRO A 49 26.42 -0.48 -12.18
N GLU A 50 27.35 -1.43 -12.03
CA GLU A 50 27.59 -2.49 -13.02
C GLU A 50 26.36 -3.41 -13.22
N VAL A 51 25.67 -3.76 -12.12
CA VAL A 51 24.46 -4.61 -12.18
C VAL A 51 23.34 -3.89 -12.92
N PHE A 52 23.17 -2.58 -12.66
CA PHE A 52 22.10 -1.81 -13.27
C PHE A 52 22.40 -1.42 -14.72
N ALA A 53 23.68 -1.25 -15.10
CA ALA A 53 24.09 -1.03 -16.48
C ALA A 53 23.74 -2.21 -17.42
N GLU A 54 23.61 -3.43 -16.88
CA GLU A 54 23.12 -4.60 -17.63
C GLU A 54 21.60 -4.59 -17.85
N LEU A 55 20.84 -3.82 -17.05
CA LEU A 55 19.37 -3.79 -17.07
C LEU A 55 18.80 -2.67 -17.95
N GLY A 56 19.59 -1.66 -18.28
CA GLY A 56 19.15 -0.54 -19.10
C GLY A 56 20.27 0.42 -19.46
N ASP A 57 20.04 1.24 -20.47
CA ASP A 57 20.97 2.32 -20.84
C ASP A 57 20.92 3.50 -19.84
N GLU A 58 21.82 4.45 -20.01
CA GLU A 58 21.93 5.64 -19.15
C GLU A 58 20.61 6.44 -19.07
N THR A 59 19.81 6.45 -20.14
CA THR A 59 18.52 7.15 -20.16
C THR A 59 17.53 6.44 -19.25
N VAL A 60 17.44 5.12 -19.35
CA VAL A 60 16.58 4.30 -18.48
C VAL A 60 17.00 4.45 -17.01
N LEU A 61 18.31 4.41 -16.71
CA LEU A 61 18.81 4.56 -15.34
C LEU A 61 18.52 5.94 -14.76
N ALA A 62 18.63 7.00 -15.57
CA ALA A 62 18.24 8.34 -15.16
C ALA A 62 16.73 8.43 -14.85
N MET A 63 15.87 7.78 -15.65
CA MET A 63 14.42 7.72 -15.40
C MET A 63 14.09 6.94 -14.12
N VAL A 64 14.74 5.81 -13.87
CA VAL A 64 14.56 5.02 -12.64
C VAL A 64 14.98 5.84 -11.42
N ARG A 65 16.13 6.51 -11.48
CA ARG A 65 16.62 7.36 -10.40
C ARG A 65 15.64 8.49 -10.08
N GLU A 66 15.08 9.15 -11.10
CA GLU A 66 14.07 10.19 -10.90
C GLU A 66 12.77 9.63 -10.28
N ARG A 67 12.35 8.43 -10.72
CA ARG A 67 11.19 7.74 -10.14
C ARG A 67 11.42 7.40 -8.67
N LEU A 68 12.59 6.90 -8.30
CA LEU A 68 12.94 6.61 -6.91
C LEU A 68 13.01 7.86 -6.02
N ARG A 69 13.33 9.03 -6.58
CA ARG A 69 13.32 10.30 -5.83
C ARG A 69 11.93 10.86 -5.60
N THR A 70 11.06 10.77 -6.60
CA THR A 70 9.77 11.47 -6.61
C THR A 70 8.60 10.60 -6.18
N ALA A 71 8.65 9.31 -6.51
CA ALA A 71 7.61 8.34 -6.19
C ALA A 71 8.23 6.93 -6.06
N PRO A 72 9.05 6.70 -5.01
CA PRO A 72 9.79 5.45 -4.82
C PRO A 72 8.88 4.23 -4.65
N ILE A 73 7.70 4.42 -4.07
CA ILE A 73 6.66 3.39 -3.98
C ILE A 73 5.47 3.84 -4.82
N ALA A 74 5.13 3.07 -5.86
CA ALA A 74 4.05 3.38 -6.78
C ALA A 74 2.67 3.00 -6.21
N ASP A 75 2.59 1.91 -5.44
CA ASP A 75 1.37 1.44 -4.78
C ASP A 75 1.77 0.76 -3.46
N LEU A 76 1.36 1.32 -2.33
CA LEU A 76 1.66 0.80 -0.99
C LEU A 76 0.40 0.19 -0.37
N ARG A 77 0.52 -1.05 0.11
CA ARG A 77 -0.56 -1.78 0.76
C ARG A 77 -0.16 -2.23 2.15
N LEU A 78 -0.90 -1.75 3.14
CA LEU A 78 -0.73 -2.19 4.52
C LEU A 78 -1.48 -3.50 4.73
N ASP A 79 -0.73 -4.54 5.08
CA ASP A 79 -1.25 -5.88 5.21
C ASP A 79 -1.67 -6.16 6.64
N PHE A 80 -2.91 -6.60 6.82
CA PHE A 80 -3.47 -7.15 8.07
C PHE A 80 -3.73 -8.65 7.97
N GLU A 81 -3.41 -9.30 6.85
CA GLU A 81 -3.61 -10.73 6.61
C GLU A 81 -2.33 -11.53 6.90
N ASP A 82 -1.74 -12.23 5.92
CA ASP A 82 -0.70 -13.23 6.19
C ASP A 82 0.63 -12.61 6.62
N GLY A 83 1.03 -11.49 6.01
CA GLY A 83 2.25 -10.75 6.38
C GLY A 83 2.13 -10.06 7.74
N TYR A 84 0.90 -9.88 8.22
CA TYR A 84 0.62 -9.40 9.57
C TYR A 84 0.58 -10.56 10.57
N GLY A 85 -0.14 -11.64 10.26
CA GLY A 85 -0.38 -12.76 11.17
C GLY A 85 -1.53 -12.52 12.15
N ARG A 86 -1.63 -13.36 13.19
CA ARG A 86 -2.61 -13.23 14.27
C ARG A 86 -2.00 -12.48 15.45
N ARG A 87 -2.69 -11.45 15.92
CA ARG A 87 -2.36 -10.69 17.14
C ARG A 87 -3.59 -10.59 18.04
N ALA A 88 -3.39 -10.15 19.28
CA ALA A 88 -4.49 -9.80 20.17
C ALA A 88 -5.30 -8.63 19.58
N ASP A 89 -6.61 -8.61 19.84
CA ASP A 89 -7.53 -7.61 19.30
C ASP A 89 -7.06 -6.18 19.61
N GLU A 90 -6.56 -5.92 20.82
CA GLU A 90 -6.08 -4.59 21.23
C GLU A 90 -4.84 -4.14 20.47
N ILE A 91 -3.98 -5.07 20.07
CA ILE A 91 -2.79 -4.76 19.27
C ILE A 91 -3.21 -4.45 17.84
N GLU A 92 -4.11 -5.26 17.26
CA GLU A 92 -4.62 -5.00 15.92
C GLU A 92 -5.42 -3.71 15.81
N ASP A 93 -6.18 -3.36 16.85
CA ASP A 93 -6.89 -2.09 16.92
C ASP A 93 -5.92 -0.90 16.93
N ALA A 94 -4.85 -0.98 17.73
CA ALA A 94 -3.82 0.06 17.77
C ALA A 94 -3.08 0.20 16.43
N ASP A 95 -2.81 -0.92 15.76
CA ASP A 95 -2.15 -0.96 14.45
C ASP A 95 -3.08 -0.42 13.36
N ALA A 96 -4.39 -0.71 13.42
CA ALA A 96 -5.41 -0.17 12.52
C ALA A 96 -5.52 1.36 12.59
N LEU A 97 -5.52 1.92 13.79
CA LEU A 97 -5.51 3.38 13.98
C LEU A 97 -4.26 4.03 13.38
N ARG A 98 -3.07 3.49 13.69
CA ARG A 98 -1.80 3.99 13.14
C ARG A 98 -1.71 3.84 11.62
N ALA A 99 -2.27 2.76 11.07
CA ALA A 99 -2.37 2.56 9.64
C ALA A 99 -3.23 3.67 8.99
N GLY A 100 -4.38 4.00 9.57
CA GLY A 100 -5.20 5.12 9.13
C GLY A 100 -4.43 6.45 9.08
N ASP A 101 -3.68 6.77 10.15
CA ASP A 101 -2.85 7.98 10.22
C ASP A 101 -1.72 7.96 9.18
N THR A 102 -1.06 6.82 9.01
CA THR A 102 0.01 6.63 8.03
C THR A 102 -0.49 6.87 6.61
N LEU A 103 -1.61 6.25 6.23
CA LEU A 103 -2.19 6.41 4.89
C LEU A 103 -2.58 7.87 4.60
N ARG A 104 -3.10 8.59 5.60
CA ARG A 104 -3.40 10.02 5.47
C ARG A 104 -2.13 10.88 5.32
N GLY A 105 -1.08 10.56 6.07
CA GLY A 105 0.19 11.28 6.03
C GLY A 105 0.99 11.08 4.74
N LEU A 106 0.87 9.91 4.12
CA LEU A 106 1.65 9.56 2.92
C LEU A 106 1.14 10.24 1.64
N GLY A 107 -0.14 10.59 1.55
CA GLY A 107 -0.70 11.29 0.38
C GLY A 107 -0.57 10.53 -0.96
N ILE A 108 -0.34 9.21 -0.93
CA ILE A 108 -0.20 8.38 -2.14
C ILE A 108 -1.59 8.12 -2.73
N GLY A 109 -1.74 8.36 -4.03
CA GLY A 109 -3.02 8.28 -4.75
C GLY A 109 -3.67 6.89 -4.78
N SER A 110 -2.92 5.82 -4.52
CA SER A 110 -3.42 4.46 -4.28
C SER A 110 -2.83 3.92 -2.98
N SER A 111 -3.39 4.35 -1.85
CA SER A 111 -3.06 3.79 -0.55
C SER A 111 -4.16 2.83 -0.13
N VAL A 112 -3.79 1.58 0.10
CA VAL A 112 -4.72 0.46 0.25
C VAL A 112 -4.43 -0.28 1.55
N ILE A 113 -5.43 -0.92 2.13
CA ILE A 113 -5.19 -1.98 3.13
C ILE A 113 -5.61 -3.33 2.56
N ARG A 114 -4.94 -4.40 2.99
CA ARG A 114 -5.42 -5.78 2.83
C ARG A 114 -5.90 -6.26 4.18
N ILE A 115 -7.22 -6.39 4.33
CA ILE A 115 -7.83 -6.94 5.54
C ILE A 115 -7.78 -8.47 5.52
N LYS A 116 -8.02 -9.09 6.67
CA LYS A 116 -8.27 -10.53 6.74
C LYS A 116 -9.54 -10.90 5.95
N GLY A 117 -9.70 -12.20 5.69
CA GLY A 117 -10.88 -12.74 4.99
C GLY A 117 -12.20 -12.36 5.64
N LEU A 118 -13.29 -12.46 4.86
CA LEU A 118 -14.66 -12.21 5.34
C LEU A 118 -15.41 -13.51 5.68
N THR A 119 -14.67 -14.53 6.10
CA THR A 119 -15.24 -15.79 6.61
C THR A 119 -16.04 -15.54 7.89
N ALA A 120 -16.91 -16.49 8.29
CA ALA A 120 -17.67 -16.36 9.54
C ALA A 120 -16.78 -16.14 10.77
N ALA A 121 -15.57 -16.70 10.77
CA ALA A 121 -14.61 -16.59 11.87
C ALA A 121 -13.95 -15.21 11.95
N ASP A 122 -13.59 -14.62 10.80
CA ASP A 122 -12.78 -13.40 10.77
C ASP A 122 -13.58 -12.13 10.50
N ARG A 123 -14.80 -12.24 9.95
CA ARG A 123 -15.61 -11.10 9.50
C ARG A 123 -15.74 -9.99 10.55
N ARG A 124 -15.95 -10.33 11.83
CA ARG A 124 -16.08 -9.32 12.90
C ARG A 124 -14.79 -8.49 13.05
N LEU A 125 -13.65 -9.18 13.11
CA LEU A 125 -12.34 -8.55 13.24
C LEU A 125 -12.01 -7.75 11.98
N SER A 126 -12.18 -8.33 10.79
CA SER A 126 -11.90 -7.67 9.50
C SER A 126 -12.70 -6.37 9.32
N VAL A 127 -13.98 -6.35 9.70
CA VAL A 127 -14.82 -5.14 9.66
C VAL A 127 -14.34 -4.11 10.67
N ARG A 128 -14.02 -4.52 11.90
CA ARG A 128 -13.50 -3.63 12.94
C ARG A 128 -12.18 -2.96 12.52
N THR A 129 -11.25 -3.73 11.96
CA THR A 129 -9.99 -3.21 11.43
C THR A 129 -10.24 -2.16 10.34
N LEU A 130 -11.18 -2.43 9.42
CA LEU A 130 -11.55 -1.47 8.38
C LEU A 130 -12.18 -0.20 8.97
N GLU A 131 -13.07 -0.31 9.96
CA GLU A 131 -13.67 0.84 10.64
C GLU A 131 -12.62 1.72 11.31
N LEU A 132 -11.67 1.12 12.04
CA LEU A 132 -10.61 1.85 12.75
C LEU A 132 -9.64 2.56 11.80
N VAL A 133 -9.27 1.95 10.68
CA VAL A 133 -8.46 2.63 9.65
C VAL A 133 -9.16 3.89 9.12
N LEU A 134 -10.50 3.83 9.01
CA LEU A 134 -11.33 4.90 8.45
C LEU A 134 -11.83 5.91 9.49
N ASP A 135 -11.56 5.73 10.77
CA ASP A 135 -12.11 6.56 11.87
C ASP A 135 -11.69 8.04 11.75
N GLY A 136 -10.52 8.32 11.15
CA GLY A 136 -10.06 9.67 10.83
C GLY A 136 -10.49 10.21 9.45
N GLY A 137 -11.44 9.54 8.79
CA GLY A 137 -11.93 9.86 7.45
C GLY A 137 -11.42 8.93 6.35
N VAL A 138 -12.14 8.91 5.23
CA VAL A 138 -11.84 8.09 4.05
C VAL A 138 -10.87 8.84 3.13
N PRO A 139 -9.63 8.37 2.91
CA PRO A 139 -8.73 8.99 1.94
C PRO A 139 -9.36 8.99 0.54
N ALA A 140 -9.09 10.05 -0.24
CA ALA A 140 -9.54 10.10 -1.63
C ALA A 140 -8.97 8.90 -2.40
N GLY A 141 -9.83 8.18 -3.13
CA GLY A 141 -9.42 6.99 -3.88
C GLY A 141 -9.12 5.76 -3.03
N PHE A 142 -9.46 5.75 -1.73
CA PHE A 142 -9.27 4.59 -0.86
C PHE A 142 -9.93 3.34 -1.44
N VAL A 143 -9.16 2.26 -1.47
CA VAL A 143 -9.61 0.92 -1.80
C VAL A 143 -9.13 0.00 -0.68
N PHE A 144 -9.77 -1.15 -0.52
CA PHE A 144 -9.25 -2.23 0.31
C PHE A 144 -9.33 -3.54 -0.47
N THR A 145 -8.43 -4.46 -0.15
CA THR A 145 -8.41 -5.79 -0.77
C THR A 145 -8.89 -6.82 0.26
N VAL A 146 -9.74 -7.74 -0.18
CA VAL A 146 -10.14 -8.92 0.58
C VAL A 146 -9.44 -10.12 -0.07
N PRO A 147 -8.79 -11.01 0.71
CA PRO A 147 -8.22 -12.23 0.16
C PRO A 147 -9.30 -13.12 -0.44
N LYS A 148 -8.88 -14.01 -1.33
CA LYS A 148 -9.77 -14.89 -2.09
C LYS A 148 -10.53 -15.87 -1.21
#